data_AF-A0A382HZT8-F1
#
_entry.id   AF-A0A382HZT8-F1
#
_cell.length_a   1.000
_cell.length_b   1.000
_cell.length_c   1.000
_cell.angle_alpha   90.00
_cell.angle_beta   90.00
_cell.angle_gamma   90.00
#
_symmetry.space_group_name_H-M   'P 1'
#
loop_
_entity.id
_entity.type
_entity.pdbx_description
1 polymer ?
#
loop_
_entity_poly.entity_id
_entity_poly.type
_entity_poly.pdbx_seq_one_letter_code
_entity_poly.pdbx_strand_id
1 'polypeptide(L)'
;MVIISISFLQLSQSLRTVMGAAKQNVFVTRAINIANSTMEEVMAQSFDEKGSEAGGYALEFDGIDDYILLPEVIDIGSTSSTVSMWVKVPVVGEGNLIADERVGILLGNQWSTPNSGWEIHDDGQIRIRWNNGANDHYGSSDLRDGKWHHIAFVRDVDNNLLKGYVDGVA
;
A
#
# COMPACT_ATOMS: atom_id res chain seq x y z
N MET A 1 -17.92 2.78 1.29
CA MET A 1 -17.33 4.14 1.41
C MET A 1 -15.97 4.10 2.12
N VAL A 2 -15.00 3.37 1.54
CA VAL A 2 -13.58 3.49 1.93
C VAL A 2 -12.98 4.63 1.13
N ILE A 3 -12.09 5.43 1.71
CA ILE A 3 -11.36 6.48 0.98
C ILE A 3 -9.88 6.12 0.95
N ILE A 4 -9.25 6.18 -0.22
CA ILE A 4 -7.83 5.80 -0.43
C ILE A 4 -7.10 6.98 -1.08
N SER A 5 -5.91 7.29 -0.57
CA SER A 5 -4.94 8.17 -1.25
C SER A 5 -3.62 7.43 -1.45
N ILE A 6 -3.27 7.18 -2.72
CA ILE A 6 -2.03 6.50 -3.11
C ILE A 6 -0.91 7.54 -3.11
N SER A 7 -0.11 7.54 -2.05
CA SER A 7 0.99 8.47 -1.85
C SER A 7 2.33 7.94 -2.40
N PHE A 8 2.56 6.62 -2.45
CA PHE A 8 3.82 6.06 -2.96
C PHE A 8 3.73 4.58 -3.38
N LEU A 9 4.13 4.27 -4.62
CA LEU A 9 4.26 2.90 -5.15
C LEU A 9 5.68 2.67 -5.66
N GLN A 10 6.45 1.76 -5.03
CA GLN A 10 7.85 1.54 -5.40
C GLN A 10 8.18 0.08 -5.71
N LEU A 11 8.40 -0.21 -7.00
CA LEU A 11 9.01 -1.45 -7.45
C LEU A 11 10.50 -1.46 -7.05
N SER A 12 10.90 -2.34 -6.13
CA SER A 12 12.12 -2.13 -5.32
C SER A 12 13.45 -2.45 -6.01
N GLN A 13 13.46 -2.79 -7.30
CA GLN A 13 14.68 -3.21 -8.02
C GLN A 13 15.72 -2.07 -8.12
N SER A 14 15.28 -0.83 -8.27
CA SER A 14 16.16 0.35 -8.32
C SER A 14 16.72 0.72 -6.94
N LEU A 15 15.88 0.72 -5.91
CA LEU A 15 16.25 1.20 -4.57
C LEU A 15 17.41 0.41 -3.96
N ARG A 16 17.45 -0.91 -4.12
CA ARG A 16 18.52 -1.77 -3.58
C ARG A 16 19.90 -1.38 -4.12
N THR A 17 19.97 -1.08 -5.41
CA THR A 17 21.17 -0.62 -6.11
C THR A 17 21.59 0.78 -5.65
N VAL A 18 20.61 1.70 -5.49
CA VAL A 18 20.85 3.05 -4.96
C VAL A 18 21.36 3.01 -3.51
N MET A 19 20.76 2.21 -2.63
CA MET A 19 21.20 2.04 -1.23
C MET A 19 22.61 1.42 -1.12
N GLY A 20 22.95 0.48 -2.01
CA GLY A 20 24.29 -0.07 -2.11
C GLY A 20 25.33 0.98 -2.50
N ALA A 21 25.06 1.76 -3.55
CA ALA A 21 25.93 2.84 -4.01
C ALA A 21 26.03 4.00 -2.99
N ALA A 22 24.93 4.33 -2.29
CA ALA A 22 24.90 5.38 -1.28
C ALA A 22 25.89 5.11 -0.13
N LYS A 23 26.02 3.85 0.31
CA LYS A 23 26.96 3.45 1.39
C LYS A 23 28.44 3.71 1.07
N GLN A 24 28.84 3.74 -0.20
CA GLN A 24 30.20 4.13 -0.60
C GLN A 24 30.34 5.64 -0.85
N ASN A 25 29.27 6.33 -1.23
CA ASN A 25 29.30 7.72 -1.72
C ASN A 25 28.88 8.79 -0.69
N VAL A 26 28.85 8.47 0.61
CA VAL A 26 28.55 9.41 1.72
C VAL A 26 29.57 10.56 1.85
N PHE A 27 30.69 10.51 1.11
CA PHE A 27 31.67 11.60 1.01
C PHE A 27 31.64 12.37 -0.33
N VAL A 28 30.68 12.09 -1.22
CA VAL A 28 30.52 12.76 -2.54
C VAL A 28 29.13 13.43 -2.68
N THR A 29 28.51 13.73 -1.54
CA THR A 29 27.06 13.86 -1.33
C THR A 29 26.38 15.15 -1.85
N ARG A 30 26.88 15.82 -2.91
CA ARG A 30 26.27 17.09 -3.39
C ARG A 30 26.13 17.35 -4.90
N ALA A 31 26.54 16.45 -5.81
CA ALA A 31 26.59 16.82 -7.25
C ALA A 31 26.35 15.72 -8.30
N ILE A 32 25.76 14.56 -7.98
CA ILE A 32 25.47 13.53 -9.01
C ILE A 32 24.10 13.79 -9.66
N ASN A 33 24.15 14.65 -10.67
CA ASN A 33 23.11 15.12 -11.59
C ASN A 33 21.87 14.22 -11.80
N ILE A 34 20.71 14.73 -11.39
CA ILE A 34 19.36 14.27 -11.80
C ILE A 34 19.09 14.77 -13.23
N ALA A 35 19.86 14.30 -14.21
CA ALA A 35 19.82 14.79 -15.60
C ALA A 35 19.12 13.82 -16.58
N ASN A 36 19.26 12.50 -16.36
CA ASN A 36 18.76 11.46 -17.27
C ASN A 36 17.88 10.39 -16.58
N SER A 37 17.54 10.57 -15.30
CA SER A 37 16.55 9.73 -14.64
C SER A 37 15.15 10.29 -14.89
N THR A 38 14.37 9.64 -15.75
CA THR A 38 12.93 9.87 -15.83
C THR A 38 12.23 9.32 -14.58
N MET A 39 12.39 10.02 -13.47
CA MET A 39 11.38 10.04 -12.42
C MET A 39 10.15 10.68 -13.04
N GLU A 40 9.15 9.88 -13.41
CA GLU A 40 7.81 10.41 -13.65
C GLU A 40 7.21 10.71 -12.27
N GLU A 41 7.62 11.85 -11.72
CA GLU A 41 7.34 12.30 -10.36
C GLU A 41 5.90 12.81 -10.28
N VAL A 42 4.93 11.89 -10.36
CA VAL A 42 3.51 12.17 -10.16
C VAL A 42 3.27 12.46 -8.68
N MET A 43 3.67 13.65 -8.26
CA MET A 43 3.44 14.19 -6.92
C MET A 43 1.95 14.46 -6.73
N ALA A 44 1.23 13.43 -6.30
CA ALA A 44 0.02 13.63 -5.51
C ALA A 44 0.40 14.53 -4.33
N GLN A 45 -0.28 15.67 -4.20
CA GLN A 45 0.08 16.69 -3.20
C GLN A 45 0.01 16.11 -1.79
N SER A 46 0.95 16.53 -0.94
CA SER A 46 1.26 15.93 0.36
C SER A 46 0.02 15.51 1.15
N PHE A 47 -0.18 14.20 1.28
CA PHE A 47 -1.00 13.64 2.35
C PHE A 47 -0.12 13.61 3.60
N ASP A 48 -0.46 14.44 4.60
CA ASP A 48 0.39 14.73 5.75
C ASP A 48 0.22 13.72 6.89
N GLU A 49 0.94 13.88 8.01
CA GLU A 49 0.86 12.98 9.19
C GLU A 49 -0.54 12.86 9.82
N LYS A 50 -1.54 13.61 9.34
CA LYS A 50 -2.95 13.55 9.75
C LYS A 50 -3.90 13.22 8.59
N GLY A 51 -3.36 12.90 7.42
CA GLY A 51 -4.11 12.56 6.23
C GLY A 51 -4.40 13.77 5.34
N SER A 52 -5.69 14.10 5.20
CA SER A 52 -6.18 15.08 4.21
C SER A 52 -6.19 16.54 4.69
N GLU A 53 -5.56 16.90 5.81
CA GLU A 53 -5.58 18.29 6.34
C GLU A 53 -4.89 19.29 5.38
N ALA A 54 -3.85 18.85 4.65
CA ALA A 54 -3.17 19.63 3.61
C ALA A 54 -4.02 19.95 2.36
N GLY A 55 -5.26 19.46 2.25
CA GLY A 55 -6.14 19.73 1.11
C GLY A 55 -5.85 18.92 -0.16
N GLY A 56 -5.07 17.84 -0.04
CA GLY A 56 -4.80 16.90 -1.13
C GLY A 56 -6.05 16.10 -1.54
N TYR A 57 -6.04 15.58 -2.78
CA TYR A 57 -7.11 14.74 -3.31
C TYR A 57 -7.03 13.31 -2.73
N ALA A 58 -8.19 12.67 -2.59
CA ALA A 58 -8.34 11.26 -2.27
C ALA A 58 -9.48 10.67 -3.13
N LEU A 59 -9.44 9.36 -3.36
CA LEU A 59 -10.46 8.62 -4.10
C LEU A 59 -11.41 7.95 -3.12
N GLU A 60 -12.71 8.20 -3.27
CA GLU A 60 -13.78 7.59 -2.48
C GLU A 60 -14.33 6.38 -3.24
N PHE A 61 -14.57 5.29 -2.52
CA PHE A 61 -15.05 4.01 -3.05
C PHE A 61 -16.33 3.62 -2.33
N ASP A 62 -17.48 3.72 -3.01
CA ASP A 62 -18.79 3.60 -2.38
C ASP A 62 -19.08 2.20 -1.81
N GLY A 63 -18.50 1.16 -2.42
CA GLY A 63 -18.62 -0.26 -2.07
C GLY A 63 -19.35 -1.11 -3.12
N ILE A 64 -19.74 -0.53 -4.26
CA ILE A 64 -20.60 -1.16 -5.27
C ILE A 64 -19.79 -1.50 -6.54
N ASP A 65 -19.31 -0.49 -7.28
CA ASP A 65 -18.57 -0.70 -8.55
C ASP A 65 -17.35 0.22 -8.79
N ASP A 66 -16.94 1.00 -7.80
CA ASP A 66 -15.67 1.76 -7.82
C ASP A 66 -14.42 0.85 -7.74
N TYR A 67 -13.48 1.00 -8.68
CA TYR A 67 -12.14 0.41 -8.61
C TYR A 67 -11.11 1.16 -9.47
N ILE A 68 -9.83 1.08 -9.09
CA ILE A 68 -8.72 1.52 -9.94
C ILE A 68 -8.23 0.33 -10.76
N LEU A 69 -8.35 0.40 -12.09
CA LEU A 69 -7.76 -0.59 -12.98
C LEU A 69 -6.30 -0.22 -13.30
N LEU A 70 -5.37 -1.10 -12.92
CA LEU A 70 -4.01 -1.07 -13.45
C LEU A 70 -4.00 -1.81 -14.79
N PRO A 71 -3.63 -1.16 -15.91
CA PRO A 71 -3.75 -1.76 -17.25
C PRO A 71 -2.63 -2.79 -17.55
N GLU A 72 -1.53 -2.75 -16.81
CA GLU A 72 -0.42 -3.69 -16.90
C GLU A 72 -0.32 -4.55 -15.63
N VAL A 73 0.14 -5.79 -15.78
CA VAL A 73 0.33 -6.71 -14.66
C VAL A 73 1.63 -6.37 -13.93
N ILE A 74 1.53 -6.09 -12.62
CA ILE A 74 2.67 -5.80 -11.76
C ILE A 74 3.02 -7.06 -10.94
N ASP A 75 4.31 -7.40 -10.90
CA ASP A 75 4.91 -8.50 -10.12
C ASP A 75 4.95 -8.25 -8.60
N ILE A 76 3.82 -7.81 -8.03
CA ILE A 76 3.68 -7.56 -6.60
C ILE A 76 3.55 -8.86 -5.80
N GLY A 77 4.36 -9.00 -4.76
CA GLY A 77 4.39 -10.19 -3.90
C GLY A 77 5.14 -11.40 -4.49
N SER A 78 5.29 -11.48 -5.82
CA SER A 78 6.23 -12.38 -6.49
C SER A 78 7.67 -11.86 -6.42
N THR A 79 7.84 -10.53 -6.39
CA THR A 79 9.12 -9.84 -6.18
C THR A 79 9.15 -9.05 -4.88
N SER A 80 10.36 -8.73 -4.41
CA SER A 80 10.56 -7.80 -3.28
C SER A 80 9.99 -6.43 -3.65
N SER A 81 9.10 -5.92 -2.80
CA SER A 81 8.20 -4.79 -3.12
C SER A 81 7.74 -4.08 -1.86
N THR A 82 7.40 -2.80 -1.98
CA THR A 82 6.76 -2.03 -0.90
C THR A 82 5.69 -1.13 -1.48
N VAL A 83 4.52 -1.18 -0.84
CA VAL A 83 3.33 -0.40 -1.22
C VAL A 83 2.81 0.28 0.01
N SER A 84 2.60 1.58 -0.08
CA SER A 84 2.13 2.42 1.03
C SER A 84 1.08 3.40 0.56
N MET A 85 0.05 3.58 1.36
CA MET A 85 -1.09 4.45 1.05
C MET A 85 -1.74 4.92 2.34
N TRP A 86 -2.48 6.03 2.25
CA TRP A 86 -3.40 6.42 3.30
C TRP A 86 -4.78 5.84 3.02
N VAL A 87 -5.40 5.27 4.05
CA VAL A 87 -6.76 4.73 3.99
C VAL A 87 -7.62 5.36 5.08
N LYS A 88 -8.90 5.56 4.76
CA LYS A 88 -9.96 5.88 5.72
C LYS A 88 -11.07 4.86 5.56
N VAL A 89 -11.32 4.10 6.61
CA VAL A 89 -12.39 3.10 6.66
C VAL A 89 -13.52 3.65 7.55
N PRO A 90 -14.79 3.56 7.12
CA PRO A 90 -15.91 4.06 7.93
C PRO A 90 -16.12 3.17 9.15
N VAL A 91 -16.88 3.66 10.12
CA VAL A 91 -17.32 2.81 11.25
C VAL A 91 -18.35 1.80 10.74
N VAL A 92 -18.37 0.60 11.31
CA VAL A 92 -19.38 -0.42 10.96
C VAL A 92 -20.80 0.15 11.20
N GLY A 93 -21.63 0.12 10.15
CA GLY A 93 -22.94 0.77 10.09
C GLY A 93 -22.95 2.11 9.34
N GLU A 94 -21.79 2.68 9.01
CA GLU A 94 -21.65 3.90 8.20
C GLU A 94 -21.12 3.59 6.80
N GLY A 95 -21.46 4.44 5.81
CA GLY A 95 -20.79 4.41 4.51
C GLY A 95 -20.90 3.06 3.77
N ASN A 96 -22.06 2.41 3.85
CA ASN A 96 -22.37 1.06 3.35
C ASN A 96 -21.63 -0.11 4.04
N LEU A 97 -20.75 0.12 5.03
CA LEU A 97 -20.00 -0.97 5.67
C LEU A 97 -20.85 -1.75 6.69
N ILE A 98 -21.01 -3.05 6.48
CA ILE A 98 -21.78 -3.98 7.32
C ILE A 98 -20.83 -4.77 8.25
N ALA A 99 -21.35 -5.27 9.37
CA ALA A 99 -20.62 -6.17 10.25
C ALA A 99 -20.34 -7.51 9.57
N ASP A 100 -19.19 -8.12 9.91
CA ASP A 100 -18.71 -9.41 9.37
C ASP A 100 -18.55 -9.45 7.83
N GLU A 101 -18.59 -8.29 7.16
CA GLU A 101 -18.31 -8.14 5.73
C GLU A 101 -16.90 -7.58 5.49
N ARG A 102 -16.28 -8.02 4.39
CA ARG A 102 -14.91 -7.68 4.03
C ARG A 102 -14.81 -6.23 3.53
N VAL A 103 -14.06 -5.40 4.24
CA VAL A 103 -13.89 -3.96 3.97
C VAL A 103 -13.46 -3.64 2.54
N GLY A 104 -12.47 -4.35 1.97
CA GLY A 104 -12.11 -4.16 0.56
C GLY A 104 -10.69 -4.59 0.16
N ILE A 105 -10.44 -4.67 -1.14
CA ILE A 105 -9.09 -4.90 -1.70
C ILE A 105 -8.44 -3.56 -2.01
N LEU A 106 -7.19 -3.41 -1.56
CA LEU A 106 -6.37 -2.23 -1.82
C LEU A 106 -5.46 -2.43 -3.03
N LEU A 107 -4.94 -3.66 -3.22
CA LEU A 107 -4.15 -4.03 -4.39
C LEU A 107 -4.16 -5.55 -4.67
N GLY A 108 -4.04 -5.92 -5.94
CA GLY A 108 -3.95 -7.31 -6.39
C GLY A 108 -5.28 -7.93 -6.84
N ASN A 109 -5.19 -9.06 -7.53
CA ASN A 109 -6.34 -9.77 -8.13
C ASN A 109 -6.38 -11.20 -7.60
N GLN A 110 -6.77 -11.35 -6.33
CA GLN A 110 -6.83 -12.65 -5.63
C GLN A 110 -7.68 -13.73 -6.32
N TRP A 111 -8.60 -13.38 -7.22
CA TRP A 111 -9.64 -14.30 -7.70
C TRP A 111 -9.13 -15.30 -8.74
N SER A 112 -7.98 -15.03 -9.35
CA SER A 112 -7.21 -15.97 -10.16
C SER A 112 -6.05 -16.59 -9.35
N THR A 113 -5.57 -17.75 -9.78
CA THR A 113 -4.37 -18.39 -9.20
C THR A 113 -3.23 -18.39 -10.22
N PRO A 114 -1.96 -18.13 -9.84
CA PRO A 114 -1.45 -17.88 -8.48
C PRO A 114 -1.28 -16.38 -8.17
N ASN A 115 -2.34 -15.72 -7.68
CA ASN A 115 -2.30 -14.29 -7.31
C ASN A 115 -2.41 -14.07 -5.79
N SER A 116 -2.24 -12.81 -5.37
CA SER A 116 -2.49 -12.34 -4.00
C SER A 116 -3.50 -11.19 -3.95
N GLY A 117 -4.07 -10.96 -2.77
CA GLY A 117 -4.86 -9.76 -2.44
C GLY A 117 -4.25 -9.08 -1.22
N TRP A 118 -4.01 -7.78 -1.32
CA TRP A 118 -3.48 -6.92 -0.28
C TRP A 118 -4.66 -6.03 0.12
N GLU A 119 -5.22 -6.26 1.30
CA GLU A 119 -6.63 -5.98 1.60
C GLU A 119 -6.85 -5.45 3.03
N ILE A 120 -8.09 -5.03 3.31
CA ILE A 120 -8.62 -4.86 4.66
C ILE A 120 -9.75 -5.87 4.87
N HIS A 121 -9.62 -6.63 5.95
CA HIS A 121 -10.42 -7.80 6.30
C HIS A 121 -11.75 -7.45 6.98
N ASP A 122 -12.62 -8.45 7.21
CA ASP A 122 -13.93 -8.31 7.88
C ASP A 122 -13.85 -8.02 9.39
N ASP A 123 -12.68 -8.17 10.02
CA ASP A 123 -12.35 -7.64 11.35
C ASP A 123 -11.60 -6.30 11.29
N GLY A 124 -11.53 -5.67 10.12
CA GLY A 124 -10.89 -4.38 9.89
C GLY A 124 -9.35 -4.42 9.88
N GLN A 125 -8.73 -5.60 10.04
CA GLN A 125 -7.28 -5.75 10.00
C GLN A 125 -6.74 -5.67 8.57
N ILE A 126 -5.54 -5.12 8.39
CA ILE A 126 -4.79 -5.30 7.15
C ILE A 126 -4.47 -6.78 6.94
N ARG A 127 -4.67 -7.30 5.73
CA ARG A 127 -4.33 -8.69 5.38
C ARG A 127 -3.61 -8.79 4.04
N ILE A 128 -2.72 -9.77 3.94
CA ILE A 128 -2.21 -10.28 2.66
C ILE A 128 -2.71 -11.73 2.51
N ARG A 129 -3.60 -11.92 1.53
CA ARG A 129 -4.20 -13.21 1.18
C ARG A 129 -3.51 -13.86 -0.01
N TRP A 130 -3.27 -15.17 0.07
CA TRP A 130 -2.58 -15.93 -0.99
C TRP A 130 -3.50 -16.95 -1.67
N ASN A 131 -3.88 -16.71 -2.92
CA ASN A 131 -4.67 -17.67 -3.72
C ASN A 131 -3.79 -18.76 -4.36
N ASN A 132 -2.96 -19.40 -3.54
CA ASN A 132 -2.10 -20.52 -3.89
C ASN A 132 -2.00 -21.60 -2.78
N GLY A 133 -2.72 -21.44 -1.67
CA GLY A 133 -2.70 -22.37 -0.53
C GLY A 133 -1.64 -22.07 0.54
N ALA A 134 -0.88 -20.98 0.43
CA ALA A 134 -0.10 -20.46 1.55
C ALA A 134 -1.01 -19.82 2.63
N ASN A 135 -0.49 -19.69 3.85
CA ASN A 135 -1.22 -19.04 4.95
C ASN A 135 -1.36 -17.53 4.71
N ASP A 136 -2.56 -17.00 4.92
CA ASP A 136 -2.81 -15.56 4.94
C ASP A 136 -2.08 -14.89 6.13
N HIS A 137 -1.62 -13.65 5.93
CA HIS A 137 -0.93 -12.86 6.95
C HIS A 137 -1.78 -11.67 7.39
N TYR A 138 -1.96 -11.50 8.70
CA TYR A 138 -2.84 -10.49 9.31
C TYR A 138 -2.05 -9.46 10.10
N GLY A 139 -2.56 -8.22 10.17
CA GLY A 139 -2.18 -7.23 11.18
C GLY A 139 -2.85 -7.50 12.53
N SER A 140 -2.96 -6.46 13.36
CA SER A 140 -3.61 -6.54 14.69
C SER A 140 -4.54 -5.37 15.01
N SER A 141 -4.43 -4.25 14.28
CA SER A 141 -5.29 -3.08 14.41
C SER A 141 -6.54 -3.19 13.55
N ASP A 142 -7.72 -2.96 14.14
CA ASP A 142 -8.96 -2.70 13.40
C ASP A 142 -8.96 -1.25 12.92
N LEU A 143 -9.05 -1.04 11.60
CA LEU A 143 -9.02 0.29 10.97
C LEU A 143 -10.40 0.96 10.82
N ARG A 144 -11.50 0.30 11.21
CA ARG A 144 -12.90 0.74 11.00
C ARG A 144 -13.34 1.79 12.02
N ASP A 145 -12.53 2.83 12.20
CA ASP A 145 -12.66 3.81 13.29
C ASP A 145 -13.03 5.23 12.83
N GLY A 146 -13.25 5.40 11.51
CA GLY A 146 -13.60 6.67 10.86
C GLY A 146 -12.44 7.63 10.61
N LYS A 147 -11.17 7.25 10.82
CA LYS A 147 -9.99 8.12 10.68
C LYS A 147 -9.07 7.72 9.52
N TRP A 148 -8.14 8.61 9.20
CA TRP A 148 -7.04 8.35 8.27
C TRP A 148 -5.93 7.58 8.97
N HIS A 149 -5.52 6.45 8.40
CA HIS A 149 -4.37 5.65 8.80
C HIS A 149 -3.38 5.53 7.64
N HIS A 150 -2.08 5.61 7.94
CA HIS A 150 -1.04 5.32 6.97
C HIS A 150 -0.63 3.85 7.06
N ILE A 151 -0.91 3.09 6.00
CA ILE A 151 -0.56 1.68 5.93
C ILE A 151 0.58 1.44 4.95
N ALA A 152 1.48 0.50 5.29
CA ALA A 152 2.52 0.04 4.39
C ALA A 152 2.68 -1.48 4.46
N PHE A 153 2.72 -2.12 3.30
CA PHE A 153 2.99 -3.54 3.16
C PHE A 153 4.38 -3.73 2.55
N VAL A 154 5.22 -4.54 3.18
CA VAL A 154 6.61 -4.82 2.77
C VAL A 154 6.76 -6.31 2.51
N ARG A 155 7.12 -6.67 1.27
CA ARG A 155 7.60 -8.01 0.91
C ARG A 155 9.07 -7.98 0.59
N ASP A 156 9.84 -8.82 1.24
CA ASP A 156 11.22 -9.15 0.89
C ASP A 156 11.30 -10.65 0.60
N VAL A 157 11.41 -11.00 -0.69
CA VAL A 157 11.47 -12.38 -1.15
C VAL A 157 12.82 -13.01 -0.82
N ASP A 158 13.90 -12.24 -0.88
CA ASP A 158 15.27 -12.70 -0.67
C ASP A 158 15.52 -13.13 0.79
N ASN A 159 14.93 -12.41 1.75
CA ASN A 159 14.97 -12.75 3.17
C ASN A 159 13.73 -13.53 3.66
N ASN A 160 12.83 -13.94 2.74
CA ASN A 160 11.55 -14.59 3.03
C ASN A 160 10.74 -13.89 4.14
N LEU A 161 10.67 -12.57 4.08
CA LEU A 161 10.03 -11.71 5.07
C LEU A 161 8.81 -11.00 4.48
N LEU A 162 7.74 -10.95 5.26
CA LEU A 162 6.55 -10.17 4.96
C LEU A 162 6.13 -9.39 6.21
N LYS A 163 5.77 -8.11 6.05
CA LYS A 163 5.29 -7.24 7.11
C LYS A 163 4.15 -6.35 6.63
N GLY A 164 3.17 -6.15 7.50
CA GLY A 164 2.32 -4.96 7.46
C GLY A 164 2.88 -3.89 8.40
N TYR A 165 2.41 -2.66 8.23
CA TYR A 165 2.62 -1.54 9.12
C TYR A 165 1.34 -0.69 9.14
N VAL A 166 0.96 -0.19 10.32
CA VAL A 166 -0.13 0.79 10.54
C VAL A 166 0.47 1.95 11.33
N ASP A 167 0.35 3.17 10.81
CA ASP A 167 0.88 4.42 11.38
C ASP A 167 2.36 4.33 11.77
N GLY A 168 3.13 3.55 10.99
CA GLY A 168 4.56 3.30 11.20
C GLY A 168 4.89 2.18 12.21
N VAL A 169 3.91 1.61 12.89
CA VAL A 169 4.05 0.46 13.81
C VAL A 169 3.82 -0.85 13.06
N ALA A 170 4.56 -1.92 13.42
CA ALA A 170 4.48 -3.25 12.81
C ALA A 170 3.81 -4.29 13.72
#